data_AF-A0A2W0AQ54-F1
#
_entry.id   AF-A0A2W0AQ54-F1
#
_cell.length_a   1.000
_cell.length_b   1.000
_cell.length_c   1.000
_cell.angle_alpha   90.00
_cell.angle_beta   90.00
_cell.angle_gamma   90.00
#
_symmetry.space_group_name_H-M   'P 1'
#
loop_
_entity.id
_entity.type
_entity.pdbx_description
1 polymer ?
#
loop_
_entity_poly.entity_id
_entity_poly.type
_entity_poly.pdbx_seq_one_letter_code
_entity_poly.pdbx_strand_id
1 'polypeptide(L)'
;MGGVGIGPTGPGGNGTTAQGGGSFRVQCPTTTPLHPTAISNSAPGTPLTEAAEPAYTGPAVTPETVGGQSLSYTLNGGTVKCQEISGGDGYSTMADGNQIFMFSFGPLSGMDLIKNGQAGTLFAADFNNYYNEPNQPAVAAAPNDTPDPTYDPKRANSLNGGIADPGTIMEIGVLNGNIPAPLMAFDEDDEFFLTLSNVGMIMRPDLFEEHTVHFHGYPNASSYYDGVPDATWAINIGGSATYYYVAPDAGTYFWHCHITPPEHLQMGMVGQLYVRPRQNREPAGTNLYNAVAGSATSGTFGSLPGPGMQSDLRTACPGTGTTPAAGYTYGASGSIDILCSAPIPLADTGAVQVAGAKYAYDDGDGSTRYDIDVPIQIHGFDPNFHFVGMTFNPEGFADMKDKYFLLNGRSYPDTISAPSTNPGYAGLTPNAPAQDPTSNAIGTEDSDGLTRYSQPLPTLITLHSSPANGPSRALLRIADLDVTEYQTLASLGIPMTVVGFNAKLLRDQAGNNLFIKTNSITLGGGESLDAILDATGVPPGTYFLYTPNLDHLSNDAENFGGLMTEVVVVN
;
A
#
# COMPACT_ATOMS: atom_id res chain seq x y z
N MET A 1 -12.90 -2.78 -32.03
CA MET A 1 -11.77 -3.64 -31.63
C MET A 1 -10.58 -3.31 -32.51
N GLY A 2 -9.87 -2.23 -32.20
CA GLY A 2 -8.58 -1.89 -32.79
C GLY A 2 -7.62 -1.80 -31.60
N GLY A 3 -6.63 -2.67 -31.57
CA GLY A 3 -5.75 -2.84 -30.42
C GLY A 3 -4.90 -1.61 -30.17
N VAL A 4 -4.86 -1.16 -28.91
CA VAL A 4 -3.68 -0.51 -28.37
C VAL A 4 -2.59 -1.58 -28.38
N GLY A 5 -1.67 -1.45 -29.32
CA GLY A 5 -0.51 -2.33 -29.42
C GLY A 5 0.45 -2.01 -28.29
N ILE A 6 0.24 -2.64 -27.13
CA ILE A 6 1.32 -2.94 -26.20
C ILE A 6 1.63 -4.42 -26.40
N GLY A 7 2.60 -4.70 -27.25
CA GLY A 7 3.15 -6.03 -27.45
C GLY A 7 4.58 -5.92 -27.99
N PRO A 8 5.53 -6.77 -27.55
CA PRO A 8 6.88 -6.75 -28.12
C PRO A 8 6.91 -7.32 -29.56
N THR A 9 5.94 -8.16 -29.92
CA THR A 9 5.66 -8.69 -31.27
C THR A 9 4.22 -9.22 -31.27
N GLY A 10 3.48 -9.09 -32.39
CA GLY A 10 2.02 -9.23 -32.49
C GLY A 10 1.36 -10.60 -32.20
N PRO A 11 0.03 -10.72 -32.45
CA PRO A 11 -0.83 -11.76 -31.89
C PRO A 11 -0.75 -13.08 -32.68
N GLY A 12 -0.58 -14.18 -31.96
CA GLY A 12 -0.72 -15.53 -32.52
C GLY A 12 0.25 -16.53 -31.90
N GLY A 13 -0.09 -17.08 -30.73
CA GLY A 13 0.68 -18.13 -30.10
C GLY A 13 -0.04 -18.68 -28.89
N ASN A 14 -0.96 -19.61 -29.12
CA ASN A 14 -1.54 -20.44 -28.08
C ASN A 14 -0.42 -21.38 -27.57
N GLY A 15 0.10 -21.15 -26.37
CA GLY A 15 1.15 -21.95 -25.77
C GLY A 15 1.40 -21.54 -24.32
N THR A 16 1.48 -22.53 -23.44
CA THR A 16 1.86 -22.45 -22.02
C THR A 16 3.33 -22.05 -21.84
N THR A 17 3.73 -20.89 -22.36
CA THR A 17 5.10 -20.42 -22.30
C THR A 17 5.31 -19.59 -21.03
N ALA A 18 5.99 -20.20 -20.04
CA ALA A 18 6.85 -19.45 -19.14
C ALA A 18 7.71 -18.50 -19.98
N GLN A 19 7.84 -17.23 -19.57
CA GLN A 19 8.77 -16.30 -20.20
C GLN A 19 10.21 -16.76 -19.91
N GLY A 20 10.67 -17.74 -20.68
CA GLY A 20 12.06 -18.15 -20.72
C GLY A 20 12.90 -17.08 -21.42
N GLY A 21 13.68 -16.34 -20.63
CA GLY A 21 14.66 -15.36 -21.09
C GLY A 21 14.15 -13.91 -21.06
N GLY A 22 13.81 -13.40 -19.88
CA GLY A 22 13.54 -11.97 -19.71
C GLY A 22 14.80 -11.13 -19.82
N SER A 23 14.71 -9.95 -20.44
CA SER A 23 15.63 -8.84 -20.20
C SER A 23 14.99 -7.96 -19.15
N PHE A 24 15.72 -7.50 -18.13
CA PHE A 24 15.21 -6.47 -17.22
C PHE A 24 14.71 -5.26 -18.02
N ARG A 25 13.47 -4.86 -17.75
CA ARG A 25 12.82 -3.70 -18.38
C ARG A 25 11.88 -3.05 -17.38
N VAL A 26 12.05 -1.75 -17.25
CA VAL A 26 11.25 -0.90 -16.37
C VAL A 26 10.41 0.03 -17.23
N GLN A 27 9.11 0.15 -16.91
CA GLN A 27 8.19 0.98 -17.66
C GLN A 27 7.45 1.94 -16.73
N CYS A 28 7.47 3.22 -17.10
CA CYS A 28 6.67 4.25 -16.46
C CYS A 28 6.35 5.35 -17.49
N PRO A 29 5.18 5.30 -18.15
CA PRO A 29 4.78 6.32 -19.09
C PRO A 29 4.65 7.69 -18.41
N THR A 30 5.14 8.76 -19.05
CA THR A 30 4.92 10.13 -18.56
C THR A 30 3.49 10.62 -18.83
N THR A 31 2.81 9.99 -19.79
CA THR A 31 1.42 10.23 -20.19
C THR A 31 0.81 8.96 -20.75
N THR A 32 -0.50 8.86 -20.70
CA THR A 32 -1.30 7.78 -21.33
C THR A 32 -2.52 8.39 -22.02
N PRO A 33 -3.34 7.60 -22.74
CA PRO A 33 -4.63 8.07 -23.22
C PRO A 33 -5.60 8.50 -22.09
N LEU A 34 -5.46 7.94 -20.88
CA LEU A 34 -6.25 8.31 -19.70
C LEU A 34 -5.67 9.50 -18.93
N HIS A 35 -4.36 9.76 -19.03
CA HIS A 35 -3.70 10.95 -18.47
C HIS A 35 -2.82 11.60 -19.55
N PRO A 36 -3.40 12.38 -20.47
CA PRO A 36 -2.67 12.96 -21.60
C PRO A 36 -1.74 14.11 -21.22
N THR A 37 -1.85 14.62 -19.98
CA THR A 37 -1.05 15.73 -19.47
C THR A 37 -0.05 15.21 -18.46
N ALA A 38 1.24 15.35 -18.76
CA ALA A 38 2.31 14.99 -17.83
C ALA A 38 2.36 15.98 -16.66
N ILE A 39 2.61 15.45 -15.45
CA ILE A 39 3.06 16.26 -14.32
C ILE A 39 4.56 16.49 -14.46
N SER A 40 5.03 17.69 -14.13
CA SER A 40 6.44 18.04 -14.13
C SER A 40 6.93 18.30 -12.71
N ASN A 41 8.13 17.80 -12.37
CA ASN A 41 8.83 18.20 -11.14
C ASN A 41 9.89 19.28 -11.46
N SER A 42 9.70 20.49 -10.92
CA SER A 42 10.64 21.61 -11.10
C SER A 42 11.79 21.62 -10.07
N ALA A 43 11.78 20.72 -9.09
CA ALA A 43 12.79 20.60 -8.03
C ALA A 43 13.38 19.17 -8.00
N PRO A 44 14.29 18.82 -8.93
CA PRO A 44 14.91 17.50 -8.98
C PRO A 44 15.55 17.12 -7.65
N GLY A 45 15.28 15.91 -7.16
CA GLY A 45 15.76 15.39 -5.87
C GLY A 45 14.79 15.58 -4.70
N THR A 46 13.73 16.37 -4.85
CA THR A 46 12.60 16.41 -3.91
C THR A 46 11.39 15.75 -4.57
N PRO A 47 10.93 14.58 -4.10
CA PRO A 47 9.76 13.91 -4.65
C PRO A 47 8.51 14.79 -4.57
N LEU A 48 7.66 14.70 -5.59
CA LEU A 48 6.34 15.29 -5.55
C LEU A 48 5.50 14.60 -4.49
N THR A 49 4.65 15.39 -3.83
CA THR A 49 3.63 14.88 -2.92
C THR A 49 2.27 14.86 -3.61
N GLU A 50 1.29 14.28 -2.94
CA GLU A 50 -0.12 14.22 -3.31
C GLU A 50 -0.72 15.60 -3.59
N ALA A 51 -0.10 16.68 -3.10
CA ALA A 51 -0.50 18.05 -3.44
C ALA A 51 -0.26 18.41 -4.92
N ALA A 52 0.53 17.61 -5.65
CA ALA A 52 0.73 17.73 -7.10
C ALA A 52 -0.41 17.11 -7.92
N GLU A 53 -1.29 16.31 -7.30
CA GLU A 53 -2.46 15.76 -7.96
C GLU A 53 -3.41 16.87 -8.45
N PRO A 54 -3.98 16.75 -9.66
CA PRO A 54 -4.99 17.67 -10.12
C PRO A 54 -6.28 17.51 -9.30
N ALA A 55 -6.96 18.64 -9.08
CA ALA A 55 -8.28 18.64 -8.48
C ALA A 55 -9.23 17.72 -9.26
N TYR A 56 -10.08 16.99 -8.52
CA TYR A 56 -11.11 16.19 -9.16
C TYR A 56 -12.11 17.13 -9.84
N THR A 57 -12.38 16.87 -11.12
CA THR A 57 -13.31 17.66 -11.94
C THR A 57 -14.46 16.83 -12.50
N GLY A 58 -14.60 15.59 -12.01
CA GLY A 58 -15.61 14.65 -12.45
C GLY A 58 -15.28 13.87 -13.73
N PRO A 59 -16.12 12.89 -14.10
CA PRO A 59 -16.01 12.17 -15.37
C PRO A 59 -16.18 13.08 -16.59
N ALA A 60 -15.26 13.00 -17.54
CA ALA A 60 -15.26 13.67 -18.83
C ALA A 60 -15.24 12.66 -19.99
N VAL A 61 -16.32 12.60 -20.76
CA VAL A 61 -16.41 11.70 -21.92
C VAL A 61 -15.61 12.27 -23.09
N THR A 62 -14.58 11.55 -23.51
CA THR A 62 -13.67 11.91 -24.60
C THR A 62 -13.91 11.02 -25.81
N PRO A 63 -14.17 11.59 -27.00
CA PRO A 63 -14.25 10.82 -28.23
C PRO A 63 -12.86 10.55 -28.81
N GLU A 64 -12.62 9.31 -29.25
CA GLU A 64 -11.43 8.89 -29.98
C GLU A 64 -11.82 8.28 -31.33
N THR A 65 -11.08 8.56 -32.40
CA THR A 65 -11.29 7.92 -33.70
C THR A 65 -10.20 6.89 -33.97
N VAL A 66 -10.53 5.61 -33.85
CA VAL A 66 -9.60 4.49 -34.13
C VAL A 66 -10.06 3.76 -35.38
N GLY A 67 -9.24 3.77 -36.44
CA GLY A 67 -9.56 3.07 -37.70
C GLY A 67 -10.83 3.58 -38.39
N GLY A 68 -11.19 4.85 -38.20
CA GLY A 68 -12.41 5.46 -38.76
C GLY A 68 -13.69 5.18 -37.97
N GLN A 69 -13.62 4.47 -36.83
CA GLN A 69 -14.73 4.34 -35.89
C GLN A 69 -14.57 5.35 -34.75
N SER A 70 -15.61 6.12 -34.47
CA SER A 70 -15.68 6.98 -33.28
C SER A 70 -16.04 6.11 -32.07
N LEU A 71 -15.10 5.99 -31.14
CA LEU A 71 -15.28 5.40 -29.82
C LEU A 71 -15.30 6.54 -28.80
N SER A 72 -15.86 6.30 -27.62
CA SER A 72 -15.79 7.25 -26.52
C SER A 72 -15.33 6.53 -25.26
N TYR A 73 -14.50 7.19 -24.47
CA TYR A 73 -14.04 6.71 -23.17
C TYR A 73 -14.20 7.82 -22.13
N THR A 74 -14.27 7.47 -20.86
CA THR A 74 -14.43 8.44 -19.76
C THR A 74 -13.11 8.67 -19.06
N LEU A 75 -12.69 9.93 -19.00
CA LEU A 75 -11.58 10.41 -18.21
C LEU A 75 -12.09 10.84 -16.84
N ASN A 76 -11.51 10.34 -15.75
CA ASN A 76 -12.01 10.64 -14.41
C ASN A 76 -11.04 11.49 -13.57
N GLY A 77 -9.99 12.02 -14.21
CA GLY A 77 -8.88 12.66 -13.52
C GLY A 77 -7.84 11.63 -13.08
N GLY A 78 -7.03 11.96 -12.06
CA GLY A 78 -5.91 11.14 -11.57
C GLY A 78 -4.63 11.39 -12.36
N THR A 79 -3.58 10.63 -12.04
CA THR A 79 -2.25 10.74 -12.65
C THR A 79 -1.61 9.37 -12.92
N VAL A 80 -0.44 9.39 -13.56
CA VAL A 80 0.36 8.17 -13.73
C VAL A 80 1.30 8.01 -12.54
N LYS A 81 1.12 6.91 -11.82
CA LYS A 81 1.96 6.45 -10.72
C LYS A 81 2.79 5.25 -11.13
N CYS A 82 3.98 5.15 -10.59
CA CYS A 82 4.93 4.08 -10.91
C CYS A 82 5.68 3.63 -9.67
N GLN A 83 6.01 2.34 -9.64
CA GLN A 83 6.91 1.76 -8.65
C GLN A 83 7.65 0.57 -9.24
N GLU A 84 8.86 0.34 -8.74
CA GLU A 84 9.68 -0.81 -9.07
C GLU A 84 10.07 -1.54 -7.79
N ILE A 85 9.95 -2.87 -7.83
CA ILE A 85 10.30 -3.78 -6.75
C ILE A 85 11.09 -4.98 -7.28
N SER A 86 11.92 -5.57 -6.43
CA SER A 86 12.54 -6.87 -6.67
C SER A 86 11.75 -7.98 -5.98
N GLY A 87 11.82 -9.21 -6.51
CA GLY A 87 11.45 -10.42 -5.79
C GLY A 87 12.71 -11.28 -5.58
N GLY A 88 13.00 -11.64 -4.34
CA GLY A 88 14.18 -12.39 -3.94
C GLY A 88 14.12 -12.78 -2.46
N ASP A 89 15.27 -12.86 -1.79
CA ASP A 89 15.38 -13.20 -0.38
C ASP A 89 16.11 -12.12 0.44
N GLY A 90 16.11 -12.31 1.76
CA GLY A 90 16.78 -11.40 2.69
C GLY A 90 16.62 -11.82 4.14
N TYR A 91 16.83 -10.87 5.05
CA TYR A 91 16.70 -11.07 6.48
C TYR A 91 15.90 -9.96 7.17
N SER A 92 15.25 -10.30 8.28
CA SER A 92 14.74 -9.34 9.27
C SER A 92 15.32 -9.61 10.64
N THR A 93 15.45 -8.57 11.44
CA THR A 93 15.85 -8.69 12.83
C THR A 93 14.60 -8.64 13.70
N MET A 94 14.37 -9.71 14.47
CA MET A 94 13.30 -9.77 15.46
C MET A 94 13.67 -9.02 16.73
N ALA A 95 12.67 -8.71 17.56
CA ALA A 95 12.84 -7.87 18.74
C ALA A 95 13.75 -8.45 19.84
N ASP A 96 13.99 -9.77 19.83
CA ASP A 96 14.98 -10.43 20.71
C ASP A 96 16.40 -10.44 20.10
N GLY A 97 16.57 -9.85 18.91
CA GLY A 97 17.81 -9.78 18.15
C GLY A 97 18.06 -10.97 17.22
N ASN A 98 17.18 -11.96 17.18
CA ASN A 98 17.33 -13.07 16.24
C ASN A 98 17.06 -12.62 14.81
N GLN A 99 17.90 -13.06 13.87
CA GLN A 99 17.68 -12.83 12.45
C GLN A 99 16.87 -13.96 11.84
N ILE A 100 15.81 -13.61 11.11
CA ILE A 100 14.95 -14.53 10.39
C ILE A 100 15.18 -14.37 8.89
N PHE A 101 15.52 -15.48 8.24
CA PHE A 101 15.57 -15.61 6.79
C PHE A 101 14.17 -15.45 6.19
N MET A 102 14.04 -14.71 5.09
CA MET A 102 12.76 -14.42 4.46
C MET A 102 12.84 -14.51 2.93
N PHE A 103 11.70 -14.79 2.31
CA PHE A 103 11.43 -14.39 0.93
C PHE A 103 10.80 -13.01 0.98
N SER A 104 11.18 -12.14 0.06
CA SER A 104 10.84 -10.74 0.22
C SER A 104 10.66 -10.02 -1.10
N PHE A 105 9.90 -8.93 -1.02
CA PHE A 105 9.95 -7.90 -2.03
C PHE A 105 10.86 -6.77 -1.53
N GLY A 106 11.81 -6.36 -2.36
CA GLY A 106 12.70 -5.24 -2.08
C GLY A 106 12.35 -4.01 -2.90
N PRO A 107 12.56 -2.78 -2.41
CA PRO A 107 12.35 -1.60 -3.22
C PRO A 107 13.46 -1.42 -4.26
N LEU A 108 13.08 -1.07 -5.49
CA LEU A 108 13.98 -0.63 -6.57
C LEU A 108 13.65 0.79 -7.05
N SER A 109 12.67 1.44 -6.43
CA SER A 109 12.35 2.85 -6.57
C SER A 109 11.78 3.37 -5.24
N GLY A 110 11.70 4.68 -5.06
CA GLY A 110 11.10 5.28 -3.87
C GLY A 110 11.83 4.94 -2.56
N MET A 111 13.12 4.58 -2.62
CA MET A 111 13.85 4.04 -1.47
C MET A 111 13.93 5.02 -0.29
N ASP A 112 14.12 6.31 -0.57
CA ASP A 112 14.17 7.35 0.46
C ASP A 112 12.78 7.58 1.08
N LEU A 113 11.71 7.54 0.27
CA LEU A 113 10.34 7.60 0.78
C LEU A 113 10.04 6.42 1.71
N ILE A 114 10.34 5.20 1.26
CA ILE A 114 10.09 3.95 2.01
C ILE A 114 10.87 3.94 3.31
N LYS A 115 12.16 4.32 3.27
CA LYS A 115 12.98 4.44 4.47
C LYS A 115 12.35 5.37 5.51
N ASN A 116 11.69 6.44 5.07
CA ASN A 116 10.97 7.41 5.90
C ASN A 116 9.51 7.04 6.20
N GLY A 117 9.13 5.77 5.97
CA GLY A 117 7.81 5.25 6.25
C GLY A 117 6.69 5.77 5.33
N GLN A 118 7.07 6.33 4.17
CA GLN A 118 6.13 6.78 3.15
C GLN A 118 5.96 5.70 2.07
N ALA A 119 4.89 5.79 1.28
CA ALA A 119 4.67 4.85 0.19
C ALA A 119 5.75 4.99 -0.90
N GLY A 120 6.14 3.87 -1.52
CA GLY A 120 7.12 3.82 -2.60
C GLY A 120 6.58 4.23 -3.98
N THR A 121 5.28 4.48 -4.07
CA THR A 121 4.57 4.91 -5.27
C THR A 121 4.91 6.34 -5.64
N LEU A 122 5.40 6.55 -6.86
CA LEU A 122 5.91 7.84 -7.31
C LEU A 122 5.11 8.36 -8.50
N PHE A 123 5.06 9.68 -8.64
CA PHE A 123 4.64 10.27 -9.92
C PHE A 123 5.63 9.87 -11.01
N ALA A 124 5.12 9.74 -12.25
CA ALA A 124 5.98 9.44 -13.40
C ALA A 124 7.14 10.44 -13.58
N ALA A 125 6.97 11.70 -13.15
CA ALA A 125 8.03 12.71 -13.17
C ALA A 125 9.21 12.38 -12.24
N ASP A 126 8.93 11.74 -11.10
CA ASP A 126 9.94 11.39 -10.11
C ASP A 126 10.54 10.02 -10.40
N PHE A 127 9.70 9.06 -10.77
CA PHE A 127 10.12 7.72 -11.13
C PHE A 127 11.10 7.72 -12.32
N ASN A 128 10.82 8.55 -13.34
CA ASN A 128 11.66 8.65 -14.53
C ASN A 128 12.90 9.53 -14.34
N ASN A 129 13.13 10.10 -13.15
CA ASN A 129 14.44 10.63 -12.82
C ASN A 129 15.42 9.44 -12.70
N TYR A 130 16.61 9.57 -13.27
CA TYR A 130 17.61 8.51 -13.15
C TYR A 130 17.97 8.29 -11.69
N TYR A 131 17.86 7.06 -11.22
CA TYR A 131 18.50 6.66 -9.98
C TYR A 131 19.99 7.03 -10.04
N ASN A 132 20.47 7.76 -9.02
CA ASN A 132 21.82 8.30 -8.99
C ASN A 132 22.20 8.58 -7.53
N GLU A 133 23.10 7.77 -6.96
CA GLU A 133 23.55 7.93 -5.59
C GLU A 133 25.09 7.86 -5.52
N PRO A 134 25.77 8.80 -4.82
CA PRO A 134 27.24 8.77 -4.71
C PRO A 134 27.76 7.65 -3.81
N ASN A 135 26.91 7.17 -2.89
CA ASN A 135 27.21 6.21 -1.84
C ASN A 135 26.11 5.15 -1.78
N GLN A 136 25.92 4.37 -2.87
CA GLN A 136 25.09 3.16 -2.84
C GLN A 136 25.23 2.46 -1.47
N PRO A 137 24.13 2.00 -0.83
CA PRO A 137 24.27 1.16 0.37
C PRO A 137 25.25 0.06 0.01
N ALA A 138 26.40 0.07 0.68
CA ALA A 138 27.53 -0.76 0.32
C ALA A 138 27.02 -2.20 0.20
N VAL A 139 27.04 -2.77 -1.00
CA VAL A 139 26.97 -4.21 -1.24
C VAL A 139 28.38 -4.58 -1.68
N ALA A 140 29.28 -4.53 -0.71
CA ALA A 140 30.74 -4.43 -0.86
C ALA A 140 31.17 -3.25 -1.76
N ALA A 141 32.04 -2.38 -1.25
CA ALA A 141 32.98 -1.73 -2.16
C ALA A 141 33.59 -2.86 -2.99
N ALA A 142 33.28 -2.90 -4.29
CA ALA A 142 33.97 -3.80 -5.21
C ALA A 142 35.47 -3.75 -4.83
N PRO A 143 36.19 -4.89 -4.78
CA PRO A 143 37.48 -5.00 -4.06
C PRO A 143 38.62 -4.02 -4.45
N ASN A 144 38.38 -3.00 -5.29
CA ASN A 144 39.36 -2.22 -6.01
C ASN A 144 39.05 -0.70 -6.12
N ASP A 145 38.28 -0.06 -5.23
CA ASP A 145 37.98 1.39 -5.34
C ASP A 145 37.39 1.78 -6.73
N THR A 146 36.69 0.85 -7.40
CA THR A 146 36.09 1.14 -8.70
C THR A 146 34.90 2.07 -8.49
N PRO A 147 34.87 3.25 -9.15
CA PRO A 147 33.71 4.14 -9.10
C PRO A 147 32.45 3.37 -9.49
N ASP A 148 31.34 3.64 -8.78
CA ASP A 148 30.02 3.14 -9.14
C ASP A 148 29.79 3.41 -10.64
N PRO A 149 29.65 2.35 -11.47
CA PRO A 149 29.52 2.50 -12.92
C PRO A 149 28.20 3.18 -13.32
N THR A 150 27.25 3.33 -12.38
CA THR A 150 25.93 3.92 -12.59
C THR A 150 25.81 5.34 -12.05
N TYR A 151 26.73 5.74 -11.16
CA TYR A 151 26.81 7.11 -10.67
C TYR A 151 27.34 8.08 -11.74
N ASP A 152 26.55 9.11 -12.05
CA ASP A 152 26.95 10.24 -12.89
C ASP A 152 27.01 11.52 -12.02
N PRO A 153 28.21 12.05 -11.69
CA PRO A 153 28.36 13.26 -10.88
C PRO A 153 27.80 14.52 -11.55
N LYS A 154 27.40 14.44 -12.83
CA LYS A 154 26.73 15.54 -13.54
C LYS A 154 25.22 15.52 -13.39
N ARG A 155 24.64 14.44 -12.87
CA ARG A 155 23.21 14.31 -12.58
C ARG A 155 22.94 14.63 -11.12
N ALA A 156 21.73 15.10 -10.83
CA ALA A 156 21.27 15.25 -9.46
C ALA A 156 21.17 13.86 -8.80
N ASN A 157 21.41 13.79 -7.49
CA ASN A 157 21.17 12.55 -6.77
C ASN A 157 19.65 12.29 -6.71
N SER A 158 19.24 11.04 -6.91
CA SER A 158 17.84 10.62 -6.88
C SER A 158 17.75 9.19 -6.36
N LEU A 159 17.40 9.03 -5.09
CA LEU A 159 17.19 7.72 -4.46
C LEU A 159 15.80 7.14 -4.76
N ASN A 160 14.93 7.95 -5.35
CA ASN A 160 13.55 7.59 -5.61
C ASN A 160 13.33 7.15 -7.07
N GLY A 161 14.22 7.51 -7.99
CA GLY A 161 14.13 7.09 -9.39
C GLY A 161 14.11 5.56 -9.56
N GLY A 162 13.43 5.07 -10.59
CA GLY A 162 13.50 3.67 -10.98
C GLY A 162 14.88 3.30 -11.54
N ILE A 163 15.25 2.02 -11.42
CA ILE A 163 16.56 1.51 -11.80
C ILE A 163 16.44 0.75 -13.11
N ALA A 164 16.98 1.31 -14.20
CA ALA A 164 16.86 0.68 -15.52
C ALA A 164 18.05 -0.23 -15.89
N ASP A 165 19.17 -0.16 -15.17
CA ASP A 165 20.36 -0.97 -15.49
C ASP A 165 20.23 -2.38 -14.89
N PRO A 166 20.31 -3.45 -15.72
CA PRO A 166 20.24 -4.83 -15.25
C PRO A 166 21.24 -5.20 -14.14
N GLY A 167 22.46 -4.66 -14.20
CA GLY A 167 23.49 -4.93 -13.20
C GLY A 167 23.09 -4.34 -11.86
N THR A 168 22.66 -3.08 -11.86
CA THR A 168 22.19 -2.40 -10.64
C THR A 168 20.91 -3.00 -10.07
N ILE A 169 19.96 -3.43 -10.92
CA ILE A 169 18.75 -4.13 -10.46
C ILE A 169 19.13 -5.38 -9.67
N MET A 170 20.05 -6.19 -10.20
CA MET A 170 20.53 -7.38 -9.52
C MET A 170 21.33 -7.05 -8.26
N GLU A 171 22.28 -6.10 -8.34
CA GLU A 171 23.17 -5.73 -7.25
C GLU A 171 22.40 -5.19 -6.03
N ILE A 172 21.43 -4.32 -6.27
CA ILE A 172 20.60 -3.76 -5.20
C ILE A 172 19.53 -4.76 -4.81
N GLY A 173 18.73 -5.23 -5.77
CA GLY A 173 17.49 -5.94 -5.49
C GLY A 173 17.66 -7.28 -4.77
N VAL A 174 18.81 -7.95 -4.94
CA VAL A 174 19.03 -9.32 -4.46
C VAL A 174 19.16 -9.46 -2.95
N LEU A 175 19.48 -8.36 -2.24
CA LEU A 175 19.59 -8.32 -0.79
C LEU A 175 18.78 -7.17 -0.17
N ASN A 176 17.93 -6.50 -0.94
CA ASN A 176 17.15 -5.35 -0.46
C ASN A 176 15.77 -5.74 0.07
N GLY A 177 15.65 -6.93 0.65
CA GLY A 177 14.38 -7.49 1.08
C GLY A 177 13.72 -6.73 2.22
N ASN A 178 12.41 -6.47 2.13
CA ASN A 178 11.63 -5.80 3.17
C ASN A 178 10.49 -6.66 3.74
N ILE A 179 10.21 -6.48 5.03
CA ILE A 179 8.96 -6.87 5.70
C ILE A 179 8.42 -5.68 6.52
N PRO A 180 7.21 -5.19 6.22
CA PRO A 180 6.37 -5.50 5.08
C PRO A 180 7.06 -5.18 3.77
N ALA A 181 6.61 -5.81 2.69
CA ALA A 181 6.96 -5.37 1.36
C ALA A 181 6.65 -3.87 1.15
N PRO A 182 7.33 -3.18 0.22
CA PRO A 182 7.15 -1.73 -0.01
C PRO A 182 5.69 -1.27 -0.06
N LEU A 183 5.32 -0.40 0.88
CA LEU A 183 3.97 0.17 0.96
C LEU A 183 3.61 0.90 -0.35
N MET A 184 2.39 0.67 -0.83
CA MET A 184 1.87 1.36 -2.01
C MET A 184 0.68 2.25 -1.64
N ALA A 185 0.66 3.49 -2.14
CA ALA A 185 -0.45 4.40 -1.89
C ALA A 185 -0.71 5.36 -3.05
N PHE A 186 -1.90 5.30 -3.61
CA PHE A 186 -2.31 6.14 -4.73
C PHE A 186 -3.73 6.66 -4.51
N ASP A 187 -4.14 7.60 -5.35
CA ASP A 187 -5.46 8.18 -5.27
C ASP A 187 -6.39 7.45 -6.26
N GLU A 188 -7.69 7.43 -5.97
CA GLU A 188 -8.68 6.93 -6.93
C GLU A 188 -8.49 7.62 -8.30
N ASP A 189 -8.68 6.85 -9.37
CA ASP A 189 -8.46 7.23 -10.77
C ASP A 189 -7.01 7.26 -11.27
N ASP A 190 -6.01 7.06 -10.42
CA ASP A 190 -4.62 6.94 -10.87
C ASP A 190 -4.41 5.69 -11.74
N GLU A 191 -3.60 5.79 -12.79
CA GLU A 191 -3.01 4.64 -13.46
C GLU A 191 -1.71 4.26 -12.77
N PHE A 192 -1.59 2.99 -12.39
CA PHE A 192 -0.44 2.48 -11.67
C PHE A 192 0.33 1.45 -12.49
N PHE A 193 1.63 1.71 -12.68
CA PHE A 193 2.57 0.82 -13.34
C PHE A 193 3.55 0.26 -12.31
N LEU A 194 3.43 -1.04 -12.02
CA LEU A 194 4.30 -1.74 -11.07
C LEU A 194 5.24 -2.67 -11.82
N THR A 195 6.55 -2.44 -11.76
CA THR A 195 7.53 -3.38 -12.31
C THR A 195 8.05 -4.29 -11.20
N LEU A 196 7.88 -5.61 -11.38
CA LEU A 196 8.54 -6.62 -10.56
C LEU A 196 9.74 -7.19 -11.33
N SER A 197 10.90 -7.16 -10.71
CA SER A 197 12.16 -7.74 -11.19
C SER A 197 12.54 -8.95 -10.33
N ASN A 198 12.48 -10.17 -10.86
CA ASN A 198 12.91 -11.35 -10.12
C ASN A 198 14.44 -11.46 -10.18
N VAL A 199 15.09 -11.17 -9.04
CA VAL A 199 16.55 -11.15 -8.89
C VAL A 199 17.11 -12.48 -8.39
N GLY A 200 16.23 -13.44 -8.07
CA GLY A 200 16.59 -14.74 -7.52
C GLY A 200 16.89 -14.70 -6.03
N MET A 201 17.16 -15.89 -5.49
CA MET A 201 17.41 -16.14 -4.07
C MET A 201 18.92 -16.30 -3.85
N ILE A 202 19.63 -15.29 -3.35
CA ILE A 202 21.09 -15.38 -3.17
C ILE A 202 21.48 -16.19 -1.94
N MET A 203 20.61 -16.23 -0.92
CA MET A 203 20.80 -17.05 0.27
C MET A 203 20.44 -18.50 0.04
N ARG A 204 19.47 -18.74 -0.84
CA ARG A 204 19.06 -20.07 -1.31
C ARG A 204 19.22 -20.19 -2.83
N PRO A 205 20.46 -20.19 -3.36
CA PRO A 205 20.70 -20.20 -4.82
C PRO A 205 20.30 -21.52 -5.50
N ASP A 206 19.91 -22.52 -4.72
CA ASP A 206 19.33 -23.77 -5.19
C ASP A 206 17.82 -23.67 -5.47
N LEU A 207 17.15 -22.62 -4.98
CA LEU A 207 15.75 -22.32 -5.24
C LEU A 207 15.61 -21.49 -6.52
N PHE A 208 14.81 -21.99 -7.45
CA PHE A 208 14.50 -21.33 -8.71
C PHE A 208 13.08 -20.77 -8.68
N GLU A 209 12.75 -20.08 -7.60
CA GLU A 209 11.41 -19.55 -7.38
C GLU A 209 11.05 -18.49 -8.41
N GLU A 210 9.85 -18.63 -8.95
CA GLU A 210 9.20 -17.55 -9.68
C GLU A 210 8.52 -16.61 -8.66
N HIS A 211 8.22 -15.39 -9.08
CA HIS A 211 7.43 -14.46 -8.27
C HIS A 211 6.35 -13.77 -9.10
N THR A 212 5.29 -13.37 -8.41
CA THR A 212 4.13 -12.65 -8.95
C THR A 212 3.71 -11.55 -7.97
N VAL A 213 2.86 -10.62 -8.43
CA VAL A 213 2.19 -9.64 -7.56
C VAL A 213 0.69 -9.79 -7.73
N HIS A 214 0.01 -10.22 -6.66
CA HIS A 214 -1.44 -10.26 -6.58
C HIS A 214 -1.96 -9.18 -5.64
N PHE A 215 -2.86 -8.33 -6.13
CA PHE A 215 -3.54 -7.31 -5.32
C PHE A 215 -4.87 -7.86 -4.82
N HIS A 216 -4.90 -8.25 -3.55
CA HIS A 216 -6.05 -8.92 -2.96
C HIS A 216 -7.19 -7.93 -2.71
N GLY A 217 -8.38 -8.29 -3.18
CA GLY A 217 -9.57 -7.45 -3.05
C GLY A 217 -9.64 -6.32 -4.08
N TYR A 218 -8.65 -6.18 -4.96
CA TYR A 218 -8.58 -5.12 -5.97
C TYR A 218 -9.59 -5.40 -7.11
N PRO A 219 -10.69 -4.64 -7.22
CA PRO A 219 -11.69 -4.90 -8.23
C PRO A 219 -11.14 -4.57 -9.62
N ASN A 220 -11.58 -5.33 -10.62
CA ASN A 220 -11.30 -5.08 -12.04
C ASN A 220 -9.83 -5.21 -12.46
N ALA A 221 -8.98 -5.89 -11.68
CA ALA A 221 -7.72 -6.38 -12.20
C ALA A 221 -8.00 -7.33 -13.38
N SER A 222 -7.35 -7.08 -14.52
CA SER A 222 -7.39 -8.02 -15.64
C SER A 222 -6.79 -9.35 -15.18
N SER A 223 -7.36 -10.48 -15.58
CA SER A 223 -6.80 -11.81 -15.29
C SER A 223 -5.35 -11.99 -15.76
N TYR A 224 -4.89 -11.15 -16.70
CA TYR A 224 -3.51 -11.12 -17.16
C TYR A 224 -2.54 -10.38 -16.21
N TYR A 225 -3.07 -9.50 -15.35
CA TYR A 225 -2.32 -8.71 -14.36
C TYR A 225 -2.76 -8.99 -12.91
N ASP A 226 -3.56 -10.04 -12.70
CA ASP A 226 -4.11 -10.40 -11.40
C ASP A 226 -3.03 -11.02 -10.49
N GLY A 227 -1.96 -11.57 -11.06
CA GLY A 227 -0.86 -12.16 -10.29
C GLY A 227 -1.08 -13.61 -9.90
N VAL A 228 -2.24 -14.20 -10.18
CA VAL A 228 -2.48 -15.64 -9.98
C VAL A 228 -1.85 -16.42 -11.13
N PRO A 229 -0.82 -17.25 -10.91
CA PRO A 229 0.01 -17.83 -11.98
C PRO A 229 -0.75 -18.77 -12.94
N ASP A 230 -1.96 -19.24 -12.56
CA ASP A 230 -2.81 -20.04 -13.45
C ASP A 230 -3.43 -19.22 -14.58
N ALA A 231 -3.55 -17.90 -14.42
CA ALA A 231 -4.17 -16.97 -15.37
C ALA A 231 -3.25 -15.81 -15.78
N THR A 232 -2.38 -15.37 -14.87
CA THR A 232 -1.31 -14.40 -15.05
C THR A 232 0.01 -15.13 -15.29
N TRP A 233 0.97 -14.48 -15.92
CA TRP A 233 2.33 -14.99 -16.06
C TRP A 233 3.09 -14.94 -14.72
N ALA A 234 4.07 -15.82 -14.55
CA ALA A 234 5.01 -15.82 -13.44
C ALA A 234 6.40 -15.38 -13.92
N ILE A 235 7.12 -14.60 -13.12
CA ILE A 235 8.42 -14.04 -13.52
C ILE A 235 9.53 -14.98 -13.07
N ASN A 236 10.28 -15.49 -14.05
CA ASN A 236 11.48 -16.29 -13.82
C ASN A 236 12.65 -15.40 -13.35
N ILE A 237 13.61 -16.00 -12.64
CA ILE A 237 14.86 -15.34 -12.23
C ILE A 237 15.55 -14.69 -13.43
N GLY A 238 15.99 -13.44 -13.25
CA GLY A 238 16.61 -12.62 -14.30
C GLY A 238 15.60 -11.91 -15.22
N GLY A 239 14.30 -12.01 -14.93
CA GLY A 239 13.24 -11.37 -15.69
C GLY A 239 12.60 -10.20 -14.96
N SER A 240 12.01 -9.28 -15.73
CA SER A 240 11.06 -8.29 -15.22
C SER A 240 9.76 -8.33 -16.00
N ALA A 241 8.69 -7.91 -15.34
CA ALA A 241 7.45 -7.59 -16.02
C ALA A 241 6.72 -6.46 -15.29
N THR A 242 6.03 -5.62 -16.08
CA THR A 242 5.27 -4.48 -15.59
C THR A 242 3.79 -4.82 -15.57
N TYR A 243 3.21 -4.79 -14.38
CA TYR A 243 1.77 -4.80 -14.14
C TYR A 243 1.17 -3.43 -14.42
N TYR A 244 -0.09 -3.42 -14.84
CA TYR A 244 -0.87 -2.22 -15.07
C TYR A 244 -2.20 -2.32 -14.34
N TYR A 245 -2.50 -1.29 -13.56
CA TYR A 245 -3.74 -1.16 -12.82
C TYR A 245 -4.34 0.23 -12.96
N VAL A 246 -5.66 0.31 -12.82
CA VAL A 246 -6.38 1.57 -12.61
C VAL A 246 -6.88 1.54 -11.17
N ALA A 247 -6.54 2.55 -10.39
CA ALA A 247 -6.90 2.65 -8.98
C ALA A 247 -8.41 2.45 -8.77
N PRO A 248 -8.81 1.51 -7.89
CA PRO A 248 -10.20 1.16 -7.63
C PRO A 248 -10.78 2.15 -6.63
N ASP A 249 -11.86 1.75 -5.96
CA ASP A 249 -12.46 2.54 -4.90
C ASP A 249 -11.49 2.75 -3.73
N ALA A 250 -11.65 3.87 -3.03
CA ALA A 250 -10.92 4.19 -1.82
C ALA A 250 -11.07 3.12 -0.74
N GLY A 251 -9.97 2.82 -0.04
CA GLY A 251 -9.95 1.85 1.04
C GLY A 251 -8.58 1.24 1.25
N THR A 252 -8.48 0.39 2.27
CA THR A 252 -7.28 -0.36 2.58
C THR A 252 -7.33 -1.75 1.96
N TYR A 253 -6.32 -2.08 1.17
CA TYR A 253 -6.12 -3.35 0.50
C TYR A 253 -4.75 -3.93 0.91
N PHE A 254 -4.34 -5.02 0.29
CA PHE A 254 -3.04 -5.62 0.49
C PHE A 254 -2.65 -6.43 -0.75
N TRP A 255 -1.39 -6.81 -0.81
CA TRP A 255 -0.83 -7.54 -1.93
C TRP A 255 0.21 -8.55 -1.48
N HIS A 256 0.41 -9.58 -2.28
CA HIS A 256 1.33 -10.65 -1.96
C HIS A 256 1.77 -11.43 -3.20
N CYS A 257 2.80 -12.26 -3.04
CA CYS A 257 3.15 -13.25 -4.05
C CYS A 257 2.08 -14.36 -4.12
N HIS A 258 1.80 -14.87 -5.32
CA HIS A 258 0.87 -15.98 -5.50
C HIS A 258 1.57 -17.27 -6.02
N ILE A 259 2.90 -17.30 -6.00
CA ILE A 259 3.67 -18.53 -6.14
C ILE A 259 3.69 -19.23 -4.79
N THR A 260 3.36 -20.52 -4.76
CA THR A 260 3.23 -21.36 -3.55
C THR A 260 2.74 -20.56 -2.32
N PRO A 261 1.52 -19.98 -2.36
CA PRO A 261 1.16 -18.89 -1.45
C PRO A 261 1.42 -19.15 0.04
N PRO A 262 1.10 -20.34 0.61
CA PRO A 262 1.37 -20.58 2.03
C PRO A 262 2.84 -20.40 2.43
N GLU A 263 3.79 -20.73 1.53
CA GLU A 263 5.22 -20.56 1.78
C GLU A 263 5.62 -19.11 1.57
N HIS A 264 5.36 -18.53 0.39
CA HIS A 264 5.84 -17.19 0.07
C HIS A 264 5.23 -16.12 0.99
N LEU A 265 3.98 -16.29 1.44
CA LEU A 265 3.37 -15.39 2.40
C LEU A 265 4.03 -15.51 3.77
N GLN A 266 4.13 -16.74 4.32
CA GLN A 266 4.78 -16.99 5.60
C GLN A 266 6.23 -16.50 5.60
N MET A 267 6.94 -16.70 4.49
CA MET A 267 8.32 -16.29 4.34
C MET A 267 8.48 -14.78 4.19
N GLY A 268 7.41 -13.98 4.06
CA GLY A 268 7.46 -12.51 4.15
C GLY A 268 7.09 -11.74 2.88
N MET A 269 6.65 -12.39 1.81
CA MET A 269 6.24 -11.72 0.56
C MET A 269 4.83 -11.14 0.63
N VAL A 270 4.62 -10.25 1.61
CA VAL A 270 3.34 -9.65 1.97
C VAL A 270 3.48 -8.15 2.16
N GLY A 271 2.61 -7.38 1.53
CA GLY A 271 2.63 -5.92 1.55
C GLY A 271 1.24 -5.32 1.66
N GLN A 272 1.20 -4.08 2.13
CA GLN A 272 -0.01 -3.29 2.21
C GLN A 272 -0.12 -2.34 1.02
N LEU A 273 -1.35 -2.07 0.57
CA LEU A 273 -1.63 -0.98 -0.35
C LEU A 273 -2.91 -0.26 0.06
N TYR A 274 -3.03 1.03 -0.17
CA TYR A 274 -4.30 1.73 0.06
C TYR A 274 -4.58 2.78 -1.01
N VAL A 275 -5.86 3.03 -1.20
CA VAL A 275 -6.38 4.00 -2.17
C VAL A 275 -7.06 5.12 -1.42
N ARG A 276 -6.71 6.37 -1.75
CA ARG A 276 -7.26 7.56 -1.12
C ARG A 276 -8.43 8.11 -1.94
N PRO A 277 -9.50 8.61 -1.29
CA PRO A 277 -10.72 9.03 -1.98
C PRO A 277 -10.57 10.28 -2.84
N ARG A 278 -11.34 10.35 -3.93
CA ARG A 278 -11.54 11.55 -4.77
C ARG A 278 -11.93 12.76 -3.95
N GLN A 279 -12.68 12.55 -2.88
CA GLN A 279 -13.06 13.59 -1.94
C GLN A 279 -11.87 14.43 -1.44
N ASN A 280 -10.67 13.83 -1.29
CA ASN A 280 -9.46 14.55 -0.88
C ASN A 280 -9.01 15.59 -1.93
N ARG A 281 -9.32 15.35 -3.21
CA ARG A 281 -8.95 16.19 -4.36
C ARG A 281 -10.03 17.22 -4.71
N GLU A 282 -11.12 17.29 -3.96
CA GLU A 282 -12.13 18.33 -4.13
C GLU A 282 -11.56 19.72 -3.79
N PRO A 283 -11.96 20.79 -4.51
CA PRO A 283 -11.59 22.15 -4.14
C PRO A 283 -12.07 22.52 -2.72
N ALA A 284 -11.26 23.27 -1.99
CA ALA A 284 -11.67 23.79 -0.69
C ALA A 284 -12.94 24.64 -0.79
N GLY A 285 -13.90 24.39 0.10
CA GLY A 285 -15.22 25.01 0.10
C GLY A 285 -16.29 24.23 -0.66
N THR A 286 -15.92 23.18 -1.42
CA THR A 286 -16.90 22.27 -2.03
C THR A 286 -17.73 21.58 -0.94
N ASN A 287 -19.05 21.59 -1.07
CA ASN A 287 -19.93 20.80 -0.19
C ASN A 287 -19.78 19.31 -0.53
N LEU A 288 -19.43 18.51 0.48
CA LEU A 288 -19.09 17.10 0.31
C LEU A 288 -20.30 16.26 -0.15
N TYR A 289 -21.49 16.61 0.33
CA TYR A 289 -22.71 15.92 -0.09
C TYR A 289 -22.92 16.08 -1.59
N ASN A 290 -22.78 17.29 -2.11
CA ASN A 290 -22.90 17.58 -3.54
C ASN A 290 -21.75 16.98 -4.37
N ALA A 291 -20.55 16.85 -3.81
CA ALA A 291 -19.42 16.20 -4.47
C ALA A 291 -19.71 14.70 -4.70
N VAL A 292 -20.33 14.02 -3.74
CA VAL A 292 -20.75 12.63 -3.92
C VAL A 292 -22.03 12.57 -4.78
N ALA A 293 -23.13 13.18 -4.32
CA ALA A 293 -24.47 13.02 -4.87
C ALA A 293 -24.70 13.68 -6.25
N GLY A 294 -23.97 14.76 -6.56
CA GLY A 294 -24.26 15.66 -7.67
C GLY A 294 -25.34 16.70 -7.29
N SER A 295 -25.18 17.94 -7.77
CA SER A 295 -26.15 19.01 -7.50
C SER A 295 -27.47 18.77 -8.21
N ALA A 296 -28.59 18.83 -7.48
CA ALA A 296 -29.94 18.76 -8.04
C ALA A 296 -30.22 19.96 -8.99
N THR A 297 -30.07 19.76 -10.30
CA THR A 297 -30.80 20.54 -11.31
C THR A 297 -31.48 19.59 -12.29
N SER A 298 -32.81 19.71 -12.41
CA SER A 298 -33.67 18.81 -13.18
C SER A 298 -33.30 18.77 -14.67
N GLY A 299 -32.91 17.60 -15.18
CA GLY A 299 -32.75 17.30 -16.60
C GLY A 299 -33.48 16.01 -16.96
N THR A 300 -34.27 16.04 -18.05
CA THR A 300 -35.11 14.93 -18.50
C THR A 300 -34.28 14.02 -19.41
N PHE A 301 -34.06 12.77 -18.99
CA PHE A 301 -33.17 11.76 -19.60
C PHE A 301 -31.70 12.15 -19.70
N GLY A 302 -30.88 11.69 -18.73
CA GLY A 302 -29.42 11.68 -18.83
C GLY A 302 -28.81 13.02 -19.28
N SER A 303 -28.84 14.03 -18.40
CA SER A 303 -28.12 15.30 -18.63
C SER A 303 -27.78 15.99 -17.31
N LEU A 304 -26.48 16.09 -17.03
CA LEU A 304 -25.85 16.80 -15.91
C LEU A 304 -26.16 18.30 -15.90
N PRO A 305 -26.22 18.92 -14.70
CA PRO A 305 -25.23 19.96 -14.40
C PRO A 305 -24.51 19.75 -13.06
N GLY A 306 -23.19 19.53 -13.13
CA GLY A 306 -22.25 19.40 -12.01
C GLY A 306 -21.82 17.95 -11.74
N PRO A 307 -20.54 17.56 -11.87
CA PRO A 307 -20.18 16.16 -11.90
C PRO A 307 -19.88 15.64 -10.49
N GLY A 308 -20.94 15.25 -9.77
CA GLY A 308 -20.76 14.44 -8.57
C GLY A 308 -20.31 13.02 -8.94
N MET A 309 -19.73 12.29 -7.99
CA MET A 309 -19.22 10.92 -8.20
C MET A 309 -20.30 9.93 -8.68
N GLN A 310 -21.58 10.24 -8.43
CA GLN A 310 -22.72 9.50 -9.00
C GLN A 310 -22.84 9.54 -10.53
N SER A 311 -22.11 10.44 -11.18
CA SER A 311 -22.06 10.54 -12.65
C SER A 311 -21.02 9.62 -13.29
N ASP A 312 -20.12 9.04 -12.50
CA ASP A 312 -19.16 8.04 -12.96
C ASP A 312 -19.75 6.63 -12.77
N LEU A 313 -19.91 5.89 -13.87
CA LEU A 313 -20.48 4.54 -13.85
C LEU A 313 -19.69 3.54 -13.00
N ARG A 314 -18.41 3.80 -12.70
CA ARG A 314 -17.60 2.93 -11.84
C ARG A 314 -17.95 3.07 -10.36
N THR A 315 -18.39 4.27 -9.95
CA THR A 315 -18.67 4.60 -8.55
C THR A 315 -20.14 4.94 -8.28
N ALA A 316 -20.95 5.04 -9.32
CA ALA A 316 -22.37 5.36 -9.21
C ALA A 316 -23.09 4.31 -8.35
N CYS A 317 -23.85 4.82 -7.40
CA CYS A 317 -24.72 4.09 -6.48
C CYS A 317 -26.16 4.61 -6.60
N PRO A 318 -26.84 4.41 -7.76
CA PRO A 318 -28.18 4.94 -7.99
C PRO A 318 -29.17 4.40 -6.95
N GLY A 319 -30.00 5.29 -6.39
CA GLY A 319 -31.05 4.91 -5.44
C GLY A 319 -30.61 4.80 -3.98
N THR A 320 -29.45 5.33 -3.62
CA THR A 320 -29.00 5.48 -2.22
C THR A 320 -29.43 6.82 -1.59
N GLY A 321 -29.59 6.89 -0.26
CA GLY A 321 -29.93 8.12 0.50
C GLY A 321 -31.42 8.35 0.88
N THR A 322 -31.83 9.61 1.15
CA THR A 322 -33.17 10.01 1.68
C THR A 322 -34.36 9.74 0.78
N THR A 323 -34.12 9.45 -0.49
CA THR A 323 -35.14 8.90 -1.38
C THR A 323 -34.78 7.44 -1.65
N PRO A 324 -35.09 6.50 -0.73
CA PRO A 324 -35.10 5.09 -1.12
C PRO A 324 -36.03 5.05 -2.30
N ALA A 325 -35.52 4.65 -3.45
CA ALA A 325 -36.21 4.89 -4.69
C ALA A 325 -37.50 4.06 -4.70
N ALA A 326 -38.59 4.68 -4.25
CA ALA A 326 -39.93 4.12 -4.18
C ALA A 326 -40.42 3.99 -5.62
N GLY A 327 -39.97 2.93 -6.29
CA GLY A 327 -40.17 2.73 -7.72
C GLY A 327 -39.11 1.90 -8.43
N TYR A 328 -37.96 1.58 -7.81
CA TYR A 328 -37.00 0.64 -8.41
C TYR A 328 -37.48 -0.79 -8.18
N THR A 329 -38.33 -1.26 -9.08
CA THR A 329 -38.59 -2.69 -9.26
C THR A 329 -37.34 -3.35 -9.83
N TYR A 330 -36.92 -4.49 -9.28
CA TYR A 330 -35.92 -5.39 -9.86
C TYR A 330 -36.30 -5.71 -11.32
N GLY A 331 -35.74 -4.96 -12.27
CA GLY A 331 -36.20 -4.99 -13.66
C GLY A 331 -35.38 -4.08 -14.58
N ALA A 332 -34.40 -4.69 -15.25
CA ALA A 332 -33.78 -4.28 -16.52
C ALA A 332 -33.07 -2.91 -16.67
N SER A 333 -33.07 -1.97 -15.70
CA SER A 333 -32.35 -0.68 -15.86
C SER A 333 -31.80 -0.05 -14.55
N GLY A 334 -31.61 -0.82 -13.49
CA GLY A 334 -31.04 -0.31 -12.25
C GLY A 334 -31.27 -1.29 -11.13
N SER A 335 -30.40 -2.30 -11.02
CA SER A 335 -30.28 -3.01 -9.76
C SER A 335 -29.70 -2.05 -8.73
N ILE A 336 -30.24 -2.10 -7.51
CA ILE A 336 -29.51 -1.61 -6.35
C ILE A 336 -28.28 -2.51 -6.27
N ASP A 337 -27.14 -2.04 -6.77
CA ASP A 337 -25.92 -2.83 -6.76
C ASP A 337 -25.44 -2.93 -5.30
N ILE A 338 -25.20 -4.15 -4.83
CA ILE A 338 -24.64 -4.35 -3.49
C ILE A 338 -23.17 -3.92 -3.43
N LEU A 339 -22.52 -3.75 -4.59
CA LEU A 339 -21.12 -3.35 -4.75
C LEU A 339 -20.95 -1.82 -4.91
N CYS A 340 -21.85 -1.04 -4.32
CA CYS A 340 -21.83 0.43 -4.32
C CYS A 340 -20.52 0.99 -3.73
N SER A 341 -19.75 1.76 -4.51
CA SER A 341 -18.47 2.37 -4.10
C SER A 341 -18.62 3.65 -3.26
N ALA A 342 -19.57 4.52 -3.61
CA ALA A 342 -19.80 5.82 -2.98
C ALA A 342 -21.28 6.00 -2.58
N PRO A 343 -21.78 5.26 -1.56
CA PRO A 343 -23.16 5.40 -1.10
C PRO A 343 -23.43 6.80 -0.54
N ILE A 344 -24.52 7.42 -0.98
CA ILE A 344 -24.88 8.80 -0.59
C ILE A 344 -25.33 8.80 0.88
N PRO A 345 -24.84 9.74 1.73
CA PRO A 345 -25.31 9.84 3.10
C PRO A 345 -26.80 10.22 3.16
N LEU A 346 -27.47 9.86 4.26
CA LEU A 346 -28.91 10.06 4.43
C LEU A 346 -29.33 11.52 4.15
N ALA A 347 -28.55 12.50 4.63
CA ALA A 347 -28.82 13.92 4.44
C ALA A 347 -27.52 14.72 4.29
N ASP A 348 -27.62 15.91 3.69
CA ASP A 348 -26.54 16.89 3.64
C ASP A 348 -26.26 17.42 5.06
N THR A 349 -25.07 17.14 5.58
CA THR A 349 -24.62 17.61 6.90
C THR A 349 -24.10 19.05 6.87
N GLY A 350 -24.01 19.66 5.67
CA GLY A 350 -23.34 20.93 5.46
C GLY A 350 -21.82 20.83 5.50
N ALA A 351 -21.26 19.61 5.54
CA ALA A 351 -19.82 19.41 5.53
C ALA A 351 -19.21 19.92 4.22
N VAL A 352 -18.09 20.63 4.35
CA VAL A 352 -17.35 21.20 3.23
C VAL A 352 -15.92 20.67 3.23
N GLN A 353 -15.35 20.51 2.05
CA GLN A 353 -13.95 20.19 1.88
C GLN A 353 -13.11 21.34 2.44
N VAL A 354 -12.20 21.02 3.36
CA VAL A 354 -11.24 21.98 3.89
C VAL A 354 -9.89 21.73 3.20
N ALA A 355 -9.15 22.78 2.89
CA ALA A 355 -7.84 22.65 2.26
C ALA A 355 -6.93 21.73 3.10
N GLY A 356 -6.41 20.67 2.48
CA GLY A 356 -5.55 19.67 3.13
C GLY A 356 -6.27 18.67 4.03
N ALA A 357 -7.61 18.72 4.14
CA ALA A 357 -8.36 17.69 4.87
C ALA A 357 -8.34 16.36 4.09
N LYS A 358 -8.12 15.27 4.82
CA LYS A 358 -8.12 13.91 4.31
C LYS A 358 -9.26 13.10 4.89
N TYR A 359 -9.77 12.16 4.10
CA TYR A 359 -10.90 11.29 4.42
C TYR A 359 -10.53 9.84 4.08
N ALA A 360 -11.09 8.89 4.83
CA ALA A 360 -10.84 7.48 4.57
C ALA A 360 -11.57 7.00 3.30
N TYR A 361 -12.76 7.56 3.03
CA TYR A 361 -13.65 7.20 1.93
C TYR A 361 -14.34 8.43 1.35
N ASP A 362 -14.97 8.27 0.17
CA ASP A 362 -15.92 9.24 -0.43
C ASP A 362 -17.23 9.29 0.39
N ASP A 363 -17.15 9.85 1.59
CA ASP A 363 -18.23 9.78 2.58
C ASP A 363 -19.33 10.83 2.39
N GLY A 364 -19.09 11.92 1.67
CA GLY A 364 -20.07 12.97 1.39
C GLY A 364 -20.64 13.70 2.63
N ASP A 365 -20.27 13.31 3.85
CA ASP A 365 -20.78 13.88 5.11
C ASP A 365 -19.65 14.34 6.05
N GLY A 366 -18.40 14.09 5.65
CA GLY A 366 -17.17 14.43 6.37
C GLY A 366 -16.88 13.56 7.60
N SER A 367 -17.63 12.48 7.80
CA SER A 367 -17.58 11.66 9.01
C SER A 367 -16.30 10.83 9.15
N THR A 368 -15.61 10.54 8.05
CA THR A 368 -14.36 9.77 7.97
C THR A 368 -13.09 10.62 7.95
N ARG A 369 -13.19 11.92 8.26
CA ARG A 369 -12.05 12.84 8.31
C ARG A 369 -10.96 12.37 9.28
N TYR A 370 -9.70 12.43 8.86
CA TYR A 370 -8.53 12.18 9.70
C TYR A 370 -7.43 13.23 9.49
N ASP A 371 -6.46 13.29 10.42
CA ASP A 371 -5.32 14.21 10.33
C ASP A 371 -4.04 13.48 9.91
N ILE A 372 -3.83 12.25 10.42
CA ILE A 372 -2.76 11.33 10.00
C ILE A 372 -3.33 9.95 9.67
N ASP A 373 -2.74 9.25 8.72
CA ASP A 373 -2.98 7.84 8.46
C ASP A 373 -1.79 6.99 8.87
N VAL A 374 -2.10 5.82 9.42
CA VAL A 374 -1.15 4.89 10.03
C VAL A 374 -1.40 3.52 9.39
N PRO A 375 -0.63 3.14 8.36
CA PRO A 375 -0.69 1.80 7.79
C PRO A 375 -0.14 0.79 8.81
N ILE A 376 -0.90 -0.28 9.04
CA ILE A 376 -0.57 -1.36 9.97
C ILE A 376 -0.86 -2.68 9.26
N GLN A 377 0.20 -3.36 8.82
CA GLN A 377 0.16 -4.74 8.38
C GLN A 377 0.41 -5.65 9.58
N ILE A 378 -0.53 -6.55 9.84
CA ILE A 378 -0.40 -7.63 10.81
C ILE A 378 0.13 -8.86 10.08
N HIS A 379 1.11 -9.53 10.70
CA HIS A 379 1.66 -10.79 10.21
C HIS A 379 2.29 -11.58 11.37
N GLY A 380 2.59 -12.85 11.14
CA GLY A 380 3.27 -13.71 12.10
C GLY A 380 4.38 -14.51 11.43
N PHE A 381 5.45 -14.80 12.16
CA PHE A 381 6.53 -15.69 11.71
C PHE A 381 6.69 -16.88 12.64
N ASP A 382 6.76 -18.06 12.02
CA ASP A 382 7.20 -19.31 12.63
C ASP A 382 8.72 -19.48 12.41
N PRO A 383 9.57 -19.25 13.43
CA PRO A 383 11.02 -19.36 13.27
C PRO A 383 11.48 -20.74 12.83
N ASN A 384 10.75 -21.81 13.15
CA ASN A 384 11.10 -23.15 12.69
C ASN A 384 10.80 -23.31 11.20
N PHE A 385 9.68 -22.76 10.71
CA PHE A 385 9.38 -22.77 9.28
C PHE A 385 10.46 -22.03 8.48
N HIS A 386 10.87 -20.85 8.93
CA HIS A 386 11.93 -20.07 8.27
C HIS A 386 13.31 -20.72 8.37
N PHE A 387 13.63 -21.36 9.51
CA PHE A 387 14.87 -22.14 9.64
C PHE A 387 14.86 -23.34 8.70
N VAL A 388 13.75 -24.09 8.65
CA VAL A 388 13.61 -25.24 7.75
C VAL A 388 13.71 -24.77 6.30
N GLY A 389 13.04 -23.70 5.91
CA GLY A 389 13.12 -23.09 4.57
C GLY A 389 14.44 -22.39 4.26
N MET A 390 15.33 -22.21 5.23
CA MET A 390 16.74 -21.89 4.99
C MET A 390 17.60 -23.16 4.82
N THR A 391 17.10 -24.32 5.25
CA THR A 391 17.75 -25.62 5.09
C THR A 391 17.12 -26.42 3.95
N PHE A 392 17.81 -27.42 3.40
CA PHE A 392 17.34 -28.19 2.24
C PHE A 392 16.21 -29.20 2.57
N ASN A 393 15.33 -28.88 3.52
CA ASN A 393 14.29 -29.76 4.04
C ASN A 393 12.90 -29.25 3.64
N PRO A 394 11.94 -30.14 3.36
CA PRO A 394 10.57 -29.73 3.03
C PRO A 394 9.86 -29.12 4.25
N GLU A 395 9.14 -28.04 4.03
CA GLU A 395 8.41 -27.30 5.05
C GLU A 395 7.09 -27.98 5.40
N GLY A 396 6.79 -28.07 6.69
CA GLY A 396 5.57 -28.69 7.22
C GLY A 396 4.44 -27.68 7.42
N PHE A 397 3.67 -27.36 6.37
CA PHE A 397 2.60 -26.35 6.44
C PHE A 397 1.56 -26.59 7.56
N ALA A 398 1.23 -27.85 7.85
CA ALA A 398 0.24 -28.17 8.89
C ALA A 398 0.75 -27.97 10.32
N ASP A 399 2.07 -27.83 10.49
CA ASP A 399 2.75 -27.69 11.79
C ASP A 399 3.19 -26.25 12.07
N MET A 400 2.86 -25.30 11.18
CA MET A 400 3.22 -23.88 11.33
C MET A 400 2.67 -23.32 12.63
N LYS A 401 3.54 -22.63 13.38
CA LYS A 401 3.21 -21.97 14.64
C LYS A 401 3.99 -20.69 14.80
N ASP A 402 3.28 -19.58 14.66
CA ASP A 402 3.92 -18.28 14.82
C ASP A 402 4.42 -18.07 16.26
N LYS A 403 5.58 -17.41 16.33
CA LYS A 403 6.29 -17.06 17.57
C LYS A 403 6.68 -15.59 17.62
N TYR A 404 6.81 -14.96 16.47
CA TYR A 404 6.95 -13.53 16.36
C TYR A 404 5.70 -12.98 15.71
N PHE A 405 5.00 -12.11 16.43
CA PHE A 405 3.81 -11.47 15.93
C PHE A 405 4.09 -10.00 15.66
N LEU A 406 3.84 -9.57 14.43
CA LEU A 406 4.42 -8.39 13.85
C LEU A 406 3.36 -7.34 13.53
N LEU A 407 3.62 -6.10 13.92
CA LEU A 407 2.99 -4.91 13.35
C LEU A 407 4.02 -4.23 12.46
N ASN A 408 3.73 -4.14 11.16
CA ASN A 408 4.68 -3.64 10.15
C ASN A 408 6.05 -4.32 10.24
N GLY A 409 6.06 -5.65 10.29
CA GLY A 409 7.30 -6.43 10.32
C GLY A 409 8.07 -6.32 11.63
N ARG A 410 7.51 -5.71 12.68
CA ARG A 410 8.18 -5.47 13.97
C ARG A 410 7.34 -6.02 15.12
N SER A 411 7.98 -6.69 16.07
CA SER A 411 7.36 -7.00 17.36
C SER A 411 7.67 -5.91 18.37
N TYR A 412 6.81 -5.68 19.37
CA TYR A 412 7.16 -4.80 20.49
C TYR A 412 8.42 -5.31 21.22
N PRO A 413 9.34 -4.42 21.66
CA PRO A 413 9.27 -2.95 21.66
C PRO A 413 9.72 -2.27 20.37
N ASP A 414 10.09 -3.01 19.31
CA ASP A 414 10.61 -2.42 18.08
C ASP A 414 9.54 -1.63 17.29
N THR A 415 8.26 -1.91 17.53
CA THR A 415 7.11 -1.15 17.00
C THR A 415 7.10 0.32 17.39
N ILE A 416 7.71 0.70 18.52
CA ILE A 416 7.75 2.09 19.03
C ILE A 416 9.11 2.77 18.87
N SER A 417 10.11 2.02 18.41
CA SER A 417 11.53 2.35 18.32
C SER A 417 11.88 3.84 18.35
N ALA A 418 12.14 4.31 19.58
CA ALA A 418 13.13 5.31 19.90
C ALA A 418 13.94 4.81 21.11
N PRO A 419 14.99 3.99 20.92
CA PRO A 419 15.86 3.55 22.01
C PRO A 419 16.66 4.70 22.65
N SER A 420 16.77 5.85 21.97
CA SER A 420 17.66 6.93 22.41
C SER A 420 17.00 8.07 23.19
N THR A 421 15.66 8.14 23.29
CA THR A 421 14.96 9.27 23.94
C THR A 421 14.11 8.90 25.14
N ASN A 422 13.82 7.61 25.36
CA ASN A 422 13.03 7.17 26.50
C ASN A 422 13.90 6.37 27.51
N PRO A 423 14.42 7.01 28.58
CA PRO A 423 15.32 6.36 29.55
C PRO A 423 14.71 5.16 30.30
N GLY A 424 13.40 4.90 30.17
CA GLY A 424 12.73 3.71 30.71
C GLY A 424 13.03 2.40 29.96
N TYR A 425 13.56 2.47 28.73
CA TYR A 425 13.86 1.29 27.89
C TYR A 425 15.35 1.02 27.72
N ALA A 426 16.21 1.87 28.29
CA ALA A 426 17.66 1.73 28.29
C ALA A 426 18.09 0.55 29.19
N GLY A 427 18.03 -0.67 28.65
CA GLY A 427 18.44 -1.89 29.34
C GLY A 427 17.68 -3.16 28.98
N LEU A 428 16.70 -3.12 28.06
CA LEU A 428 15.91 -4.30 27.70
C LEU A 428 16.43 -5.08 26.49
N THR A 429 17.36 -4.53 25.69
CA THR A 429 17.89 -5.22 24.51
C THR A 429 19.42 -5.07 24.45
N PRO A 430 20.21 -6.08 24.86
CA PRO A 430 21.65 -6.09 24.69
C PRO A 430 22.11 -5.97 23.22
N ASN A 431 21.22 -6.26 22.27
CA ASN A 431 21.44 -6.30 20.83
C ASN A 431 20.37 -5.51 20.04
N ALA A 432 20.06 -4.26 20.44
CA ALA A 432 19.11 -3.45 19.67
C ALA A 432 19.55 -3.35 18.20
N PRO A 433 18.66 -3.59 17.22
CA PRO A 433 19.02 -3.48 15.82
C PRO A 433 19.53 -2.08 15.48
N ALA A 434 20.41 -1.99 14.48
CA ALA A 434 20.90 -0.71 14.00
C ALA A 434 19.72 0.10 13.43
N GLN A 435 19.36 1.20 14.08
CA GLN A 435 18.25 2.04 13.65
C GLN A 435 18.72 3.30 12.96
N ASP A 436 18.01 3.70 11.90
CA ASP A 436 18.22 5.02 11.33
C ASP A 436 17.72 6.09 12.32
N PRO A 437 18.56 7.04 12.76
CA PRO A 437 18.17 8.04 13.76
C PRO A 437 17.21 9.10 13.20
N THR A 438 16.98 9.14 11.89
CA THR A 438 16.08 10.10 11.24
C THR A 438 14.72 9.49 10.92
N SER A 439 14.70 8.22 10.48
CA SER A 439 13.49 7.55 10.04
C SER A 439 12.99 6.43 10.97
N ASN A 440 13.79 6.03 11.96
CA ASN A 440 13.57 4.87 12.83
C ASN A 440 13.42 3.54 12.06
N ALA A 441 13.85 3.48 10.79
CA ALA A 441 13.93 2.23 10.04
C ALA A 441 14.91 1.27 10.75
N ILE A 442 14.51 0.01 10.88
CA ILE A 442 15.33 -1.04 11.48
C ILE A 442 16.20 -1.67 10.41
N GLY A 443 17.51 -1.69 10.69
CA GLY A 443 18.54 -2.29 9.89
C GLY A 443 18.83 -3.73 10.33
N THR A 444 18.99 -4.60 9.34
CA THR A 444 19.37 -6.00 9.50
C THR A 444 20.69 -6.23 8.76
N GLU A 445 21.66 -6.86 9.44
CA GLU A 445 22.89 -7.31 8.80
C GLU A 445 22.57 -8.49 7.87
N ASP A 446 23.01 -8.37 6.62
CA ASP A 446 22.82 -9.39 5.61
C ASP A 446 24.06 -10.31 5.49
N SER A 447 23.98 -11.31 4.62
CA SER A 447 25.02 -12.31 4.38
C SER A 447 26.39 -11.81 3.95
N ASP A 448 26.45 -10.60 3.38
CA ASP A 448 27.68 -9.92 3.01
C ASP A 448 28.28 -9.08 4.17
N GLY A 449 27.66 -9.13 5.35
CA GLY A 449 28.06 -8.43 6.56
C GLY A 449 27.68 -6.95 6.58
N LEU A 450 26.78 -6.51 5.69
CA LEU A 450 26.36 -5.12 5.55
C LEU A 450 24.92 -4.96 6.04
N THR A 451 24.67 -3.87 6.75
CA THR A 451 23.34 -3.57 7.30
C THR A 451 22.46 -2.88 6.27
N ARG A 452 21.28 -3.45 6.01
CA ARG A 452 20.23 -2.90 5.12
C ARG A 452 18.92 -2.72 5.88
N TYR A 453 18.11 -1.75 5.47
CA TYR A 453 16.84 -1.44 6.14
C TYR A 453 15.70 -2.31 5.60
N SER A 454 15.45 -3.46 6.24
CA SER A 454 14.38 -4.39 5.85
C SER A 454 13.05 -4.12 6.55
N GLN A 455 13.04 -3.40 7.67
CA GLN A 455 11.83 -3.10 8.46
C GLN A 455 11.63 -1.58 8.55
N PRO A 456 11.05 -0.92 7.53
CA PRO A 456 11.06 0.54 7.44
C PRO A 456 10.02 1.25 8.34
N LEU A 457 8.91 0.59 8.68
CA LEU A 457 7.71 1.25 9.21
C LEU A 457 7.53 1.03 10.73
N PRO A 458 7.66 2.06 11.59
CA PRO A 458 7.20 1.98 12.97
C PRO A 458 5.67 2.07 13.03
N THR A 459 5.07 1.67 14.16
CA THR A 459 3.62 1.81 14.39
C THR A 459 3.30 2.72 15.59
N LEU A 460 4.27 3.49 16.06
CA LEU A 460 4.07 4.53 17.07
C LEU A 460 3.10 5.60 16.56
N ILE A 461 2.06 5.88 17.33
CA ILE A 461 1.05 6.89 16.98
C ILE A 461 1.20 8.07 17.95
N THR A 462 1.43 9.28 17.42
CA THR A 462 1.47 10.51 18.23
C THR A 462 0.31 11.43 17.84
N LEU A 463 -0.53 11.77 18.82
CA LEU A 463 -1.70 12.62 18.63
C LEU A 463 -1.75 13.73 19.69
N HIS A 464 -2.46 14.81 19.39
CA HIS A 464 -2.73 15.91 20.29
C HIS A 464 -4.12 15.80 20.91
N SER A 465 -4.21 16.13 22.19
CA SER A 465 -5.48 16.23 22.93
C SER A 465 -6.40 17.33 22.39
N SER A 466 -5.83 18.33 21.70
CA SER A 466 -6.54 19.44 21.09
C SER A 466 -6.20 19.53 19.59
N PRO A 467 -7.21 19.53 18.70
CA PRO A 467 -7.01 19.75 17.25
C PRO A 467 -6.33 21.09 16.92
N ALA A 468 -6.32 22.04 17.85
CA ALA A 468 -5.65 23.33 17.67
C ALA A 468 -4.11 23.24 17.78
N ASN A 469 -3.58 22.18 18.41
CA ASN A 469 -2.16 22.04 18.70
C ASN A 469 -1.44 21.09 17.72
N GLY A 470 -2.18 20.27 16.98
CA GLY A 470 -1.65 19.33 15.99
C GLY A 470 -2.67 18.25 15.64
N PRO A 471 -2.24 17.17 14.96
CA PRO A 471 -3.10 16.04 14.60
C PRO A 471 -3.79 15.45 15.82
N SER A 472 -5.12 15.34 15.83
CA SER A 472 -5.87 14.72 16.93
C SER A 472 -6.61 13.45 16.51
N ARG A 473 -6.69 13.18 15.20
CA ARG A 473 -7.33 11.98 14.65
C ARG A 473 -6.37 11.16 13.80
N ALA A 474 -6.22 9.88 14.13
CA ALA A 474 -5.47 8.91 13.32
C ALA A 474 -6.43 7.94 12.62
N LEU A 475 -6.25 7.76 11.30
CA LEU A 475 -6.84 6.64 10.57
C LEU A 475 -5.87 5.45 10.63
N LEU A 476 -6.27 4.40 11.33
CA LEU A 476 -5.61 3.10 11.29
C LEU A 476 -6.07 2.37 10.03
N ARG A 477 -5.13 2.13 9.12
CA ARG A 477 -5.33 1.34 7.90
C ARG A 477 -4.78 -0.05 8.17
N ILE A 478 -5.62 -0.99 8.57
CA ILE A 478 -5.19 -2.29 9.08
C ILE A 478 -5.41 -3.35 8.00
N ALA A 479 -4.39 -4.16 7.73
CA ALA A 479 -4.50 -5.35 6.90
C ALA A 479 -3.88 -6.53 7.64
N ASP A 480 -4.55 -7.67 7.65
CA ASP A 480 -4.04 -8.90 8.25
C ASP A 480 -3.64 -9.90 7.16
N LEU A 481 -2.36 -10.23 7.12
CA LEU A 481 -1.74 -11.13 6.17
C LEU A 481 -1.13 -12.36 6.86
N ASP A 482 -1.47 -12.59 8.13
CA ASP A 482 -1.14 -13.80 8.86
C ASP A 482 -1.78 -15.02 8.16
N VAL A 483 -1.03 -16.13 8.05
CA VAL A 483 -1.51 -17.36 7.39
C VAL A 483 -1.95 -18.43 8.39
N THR A 484 -1.63 -18.26 9.68
CA THR A 484 -1.83 -19.27 10.71
C THR A 484 -2.91 -18.90 11.73
N GLU A 485 -3.07 -17.61 12.05
CA GLU A 485 -3.90 -17.17 13.17
C GLU A 485 -4.91 -16.07 12.81
N TYR A 486 -5.95 -15.94 13.65
CA TYR A 486 -6.78 -14.72 13.68
C TYR A 486 -6.17 -13.73 14.66
N GLN A 487 -6.08 -12.47 14.26
CA GLN A 487 -5.46 -11.45 15.08
C GLN A 487 -6.48 -10.49 15.66
N THR A 488 -6.34 -10.22 16.96
CA THR A 488 -7.18 -9.27 17.68
C THR A 488 -6.32 -8.11 18.16
N LEU A 489 -6.73 -6.87 17.89
CA LEU A 489 -6.14 -5.68 18.47
C LEU A 489 -7.16 -4.97 19.35
N ALA A 490 -6.70 -4.45 20.48
CA ALA A 490 -7.48 -3.72 21.45
C ALA A 490 -6.82 -2.37 21.76
N SER A 491 -7.64 -1.33 21.96
CA SER A 491 -7.21 -0.05 22.49
C SER A 491 -7.98 0.30 23.75
N LEU A 492 -7.27 0.30 24.88
CA LEU A 492 -7.85 0.65 26.17
C LEU A 492 -7.59 2.13 26.45
N GLY A 493 -8.62 2.95 26.29
CA GLY A 493 -8.61 4.38 26.64
C GLY A 493 -9.01 5.30 25.49
N ILE A 494 -8.68 4.92 24.24
CA ILE A 494 -9.12 5.63 23.03
C ILE A 494 -9.91 4.63 22.18
N PRO A 495 -11.26 4.70 22.18
CA PRO A 495 -12.07 3.76 21.42
C PRO A 495 -11.85 3.96 19.91
N MET A 496 -11.81 2.85 19.18
CA MET A 496 -11.77 2.81 17.73
C MET A 496 -13.18 3.02 17.15
N THR A 497 -13.29 3.88 16.14
CA THR A 497 -14.48 3.97 15.30
C THR A 497 -14.19 3.30 13.97
N VAL A 498 -14.67 2.08 13.77
CA VAL A 498 -14.53 1.35 12.51
C VAL A 498 -15.42 1.99 11.47
N VAL A 499 -14.81 2.46 10.38
CA VAL A 499 -15.48 3.18 9.27
C VAL A 499 -15.46 2.39 7.97
N GLY A 500 -14.59 1.39 7.84
CA GLY A 500 -14.50 0.56 6.65
C GLY A 500 -14.04 -0.86 6.93
N PHE A 501 -14.42 -1.79 6.06
CA PHE A 501 -14.02 -3.19 6.11
C PHE A 501 -13.83 -3.73 4.68
N ASN A 502 -12.72 -4.42 4.42
CA ASN A 502 -12.33 -4.93 3.10
C ASN A 502 -12.47 -3.86 1.99
N ALA A 503 -11.85 -2.70 2.22
CA ALA A 503 -11.87 -1.54 1.33
C ALA A 503 -13.29 -1.04 0.95
N LYS A 504 -14.26 -1.17 1.85
CA LYS A 504 -15.61 -0.62 1.66
C LYS A 504 -16.06 0.21 2.86
N LEU A 505 -16.63 1.37 2.57
CA LEU A 505 -17.26 2.25 3.55
C LEU A 505 -18.42 1.54 4.25
N LEU A 506 -18.44 1.54 5.58
CA LEU A 506 -19.54 1.00 6.37
C LEU A 506 -20.75 1.94 6.36
N ARG A 507 -21.52 1.88 5.27
CA ARG A 507 -22.78 2.62 5.10
C ARG A 507 -23.80 1.75 4.38
N ASP A 508 -25.05 1.79 4.87
CA ASP A 508 -26.14 1.10 4.19
C ASP A 508 -26.63 1.87 2.96
N GLN A 509 -27.45 1.23 2.14
CA GLN A 509 -28.01 1.86 0.94
C GLN A 509 -29.04 2.96 1.26
N ALA A 510 -29.58 3.03 2.48
CA ALA A 510 -30.42 4.15 2.90
C ALA A 510 -29.58 5.39 3.30
N GLY A 511 -28.25 5.27 3.27
CA GLY A 511 -27.32 6.33 3.61
C GLY A 511 -27.02 6.43 5.11
N ASN A 512 -27.42 5.44 5.91
CA ASN A 512 -27.09 5.39 7.33
C ASN A 512 -25.66 4.86 7.52
N ASN A 513 -24.83 5.61 8.24
CA ASN A 513 -23.52 5.13 8.66
C ASN A 513 -23.68 3.95 9.61
N LEU A 514 -23.03 2.84 9.29
CA LEU A 514 -23.01 1.61 10.09
C LEU A 514 -21.71 1.51 10.92
N PHE A 515 -21.11 2.64 11.25
CA PHE A 515 -19.83 2.69 11.96
C PHE A 515 -19.92 2.01 13.32
N ILE A 516 -18.88 1.26 13.65
CA ILE A 516 -18.83 0.47 14.88
C ILE A 516 -17.83 1.11 15.82
N LYS A 517 -18.32 1.61 16.97
CA LYS A 517 -17.44 2.08 18.04
C LYS A 517 -17.10 0.92 18.96
N THR A 518 -15.81 0.57 19.04
CA THR A 518 -15.33 -0.60 19.76
C THR A 518 -13.98 -0.34 20.42
N ASN A 519 -13.62 -1.12 21.43
CA ASN A 519 -12.28 -1.14 22.00
C ASN A 519 -11.44 -2.30 21.45
N SER A 520 -12.02 -3.19 20.65
CA SER A 520 -11.34 -4.33 20.06
C SER A 520 -11.85 -4.63 18.65
N ILE A 521 -10.93 -5.03 17.78
CA ILE A 521 -11.18 -5.51 16.42
C ILE A 521 -10.50 -6.87 16.26
N THR A 522 -11.10 -7.75 15.47
CA THR A 522 -10.54 -9.04 15.12
C THR A 522 -10.58 -9.16 13.61
N LEU A 523 -9.47 -9.58 13.02
CA LEU A 523 -9.32 -9.86 11.60
C LEU A 523 -8.78 -11.29 11.45
N GLY A 524 -9.15 -11.94 10.35
CA GLY A 524 -8.43 -13.11 9.87
C GLY A 524 -7.45 -12.74 8.75
N GLY A 525 -6.54 -13.67 8.46
CA GLY A 525 -5.69 -13.61 7.27
C GLY A 525 -6.50 -13.35 5.99
N GLY A 526 -6.15 -12.29 5.27
CA GLY A 526 -6.85 -11.85 4.07
C GLY A 526 -7.99 -10.85 4.32
N GLU A 527 -8.06 -10.22 5.50
CA GLU A 527 -9.03 -9.16 5.80
C GLU A 527 -8.35 -7.82 6.03
N SER A 528 -9.06 -6.73 5.73
CA SER A 528 -8.63 -5.36 6.03
C SER A 528 -9.71 -4.55 6.72
N LEU A 529 -9.30 -3.55 7.50
CA LEU A 529 -10.19 -2.72 8.31
C LEU A 529 -9.64 -1.30 8.44
N ASP A 530 -10.53 -0.31 8.32
CA ASP A 530 -10.21 1.09 8.54
C ASP A 530 -10.91 1.60 9.81
N ALA A 531 -10.12 2.09 10.76
CA ALA A 531 -10.62 2.60 12.04
C ALA A 531 -10.03 3.96 12.41
N ILE A 532 -10.84 4.84 12.98
CA ILE A 532 -10.40 6.16 13.45
C ILE A 532 -10.22 6.14 14.96
N LEU A 533 -9.03 6.55 15.41
CA LEU A 533 -8.76 6.97 16.79
C LEU A 533 -8.92 8.48 16.87
N ASP A 534 -9.70 8.95 17.86
CA ASP A 534 -9.90 10.38 18.12
C ASP A 534 -9.40 10.72 19.52
N ALA A 535 -8.28 11.43 19.60
CA ALA A 535 -7.65 11.85 20.84
C ALA A 535 -8.20 13.18 21.37
N THR A 536 -9.22 13.77 20.72
CA THR A 536 -9.78 15.05 21.15
C THR A 536 -10.35 14.96 22.57
N GLY A 537 -9.81 15.76 23.49
CA GLY A 537 -10.18 15.75 24.91
C GLY A 537 -9.65 14.57 25.71
N VAL A 538 -8.83 13.70 25.12
CA VAL A 538 -8.14 12.62 25.83
C VAL A 538 -6.97 13.22 26.62
N PRO A 539 -6.81 12.91 27.93
CA PRO A 539 -5.69 13.41 28.71
C PRO A 539 -4.33 13.02 28.09
N PRO A 540 -3.32 13.91 28.15
CA PRO A 540 -1.98 13.55 27.73
C PRO A 540 -1.43 12.34 28.50
N GLY A 541 -0.80 11.42 27.79
CA GLY A 541 -0.29 10.17 28.33
C GLY A 541 -0.03 9.12 27.24
N THR A 542 0.52 7.98 27.65
CA THR A 542 0.73 6.82 26.78
C THR A 542 -0.45 5.86 26.91
N TYR A 543 -1.09 5.58 25.79
CA TYR A 543 -2.10 4.55 25.61
C TYR A 543 -1.52 3.43 24.73
N PHE A 544 -2.24 2.32 24.62
CA PHE A 544 -1.77 1.15 23.87
C PHE A 544 -2.77 0.74 22.80
N LEU A 545 -2.23 0.25 21.69
CA LEU A 545 -2.91 -0.59 20.72
C LEU A 545 -2.19 -1.95 20.76
N TYR A 546 -2.87 -3.00 21.21
CA TYR A 546 -2.20 -4.26 21.54
C TYR A 546 -3.14 -5.46 21.43
N THR A 547 -2.59 -6.66 21.28
CA THR A 547 -3.39 -7.89 21.31
C THR A 547 -3.78 -8.31 22.73
N PRO A 548 -5.06 -8.63 22.99
CA PRO A 548 -5.46 -9.23 24.25
C PRO A 548 -5.09 -10.72 24.35
N ASN A 549 -4.62 -11.35 23.28
CA ASN A 549 -4.15 -12.74 23.27
C ASN A 549 -2.77 -12.80 23.92
N LEU A 550 -2.68 -13.43 25.10
CA LEU A 550 -1.46 -13.40 25.93
C LEU A 550 -0.25 -14.02 25.22
N ASP A 551 -0.46 -15.09 24.46
CA ASP A 551 0.56 -15.77 23.68
C ASP A 551 1.06 -14.93 22.51
N HIS A 552 0.26 -13.98 22.01
CA HIS A 552 0.66 -13.05 20.94
C HIS A 552 1.39 -11.81 21.48
N LEU A 553 1.58 -11.70 22.81
CA LEU A 553 2.38 -10.69 23.49
C LEU A 553 3.79 -11.21 23.85
N SER A 554 4.41 -11.90 22.91
CA SER A 554 5.71 -12.55 23.07
C SER A 554 6.61 -12.36 21.85
N ASN A 555 7.92 -12.47 22.07
CA ASN A 555 8.95 -12.59 21.04
C ASN A 555 9.60 -13.97 21.24
N ASP A 556 8.97 -15.00 20.69
CA ASP A 556 9.32 -16.40 20.91
C ASP A 556 9.40 -16.80 22.40
N ALA A 557 10.60 -16.88 22.96
CA ALA A 557 10.81 -17.25 24.35
C ALA A 557 10.64 -16.08 25.33
N GLU A 558 10.62 -14.84 24.85
CA GLU A 558 10.52 -13.63 25.67
C GLU A 558 9.07 -13.19 25.88
N ASN A 559 8.73 -12.89 27.14
CA ASN A 559 7.44 -12.29 27.49
C ASN A 559 7.50 -10.77 27.30
N PHE A 560 6.34 -10.14 27.06
CA PHE A 560 6.18 -8.68 26.89
C PHE A 560 6.70 -8.15 25.55
N GLY A 561 6.29 -8.79 24.46
CA GLY A 561 6.60 -8.41 23.08
C GLY A 561 5.38 -8.48 22.15
N GLY A 562 5.62 -8.87 20.89
CA GLY A 562 4.58 -9.21 19.91
C GLY A 562 3.71 -8.03 19.44
N LEU A 563 2.41 -8.27 19.23
CA LEU A 563 1.48 -7.27 18.68
C LEU A 563 1.11 -6.21 19.72
N MET A 564 1.98 -5.25 19.90
CA MET A 564 1.77 -4.09 20.76
C MET A 564 2.44 -2.86 20.18
N THR A 565 1.80 -1.70 20.32
CA THR A 565 2.41 -0.40 20.08
C THR A 565 1.77 0.67 20.95
N GLU A 566 2.31 1.88 20.90
CA GLU A 566 1.89 3.00 21.73
C GLU A 566 1.11 4.05 20.94
N VAL A 567 0.10 4.62 21.60
CA VAL A 567 -0.61 5.83 21.18
C VAL A 567 -0.31 6.91 22.21
N VAL A 568 0.63 7.80 21.87
CA VAL A 568 1.08 8.90 22.73
C VAL A 568 0.21 10.12 22.48
N VAL A 569 -0.53 10.53 23.51
CA VAL A 569 -1.32 11.76 23.49
C VAL A 569 -0.53 12.87 24.15
N VAL A 570 -0.31 13.97 23.42
CA VAL A 570 0.37 15.18 23.90
C VAL A 570 -0.60 16.35 23.99
N ASN A 571 -0.16 17.46 24.59
CA ASN A 571 -0.98 18.67 24.71
C ASN A 571 -1.28 19.32 23.36
#